data_AF-A0A1D6FDV3-F1
#
_entry.id   AF-A0A1D6FDV3-F1
#
_cell.length_a   1.000
_cell.length_b   1.000
_cell.length_c   1.000
_cell.angle_alpha   90.00
_cell.angle_beta   90.00
_cell.angle_gamma   90.00
#
_symmetry.space_group_name_H-M   'P 1'
#
loop_
_entity.id
_entity.type
_entity.pdbx_description
1 polymer ?
#
loop_
_entity_poly.entity_id
_entity_poly.type
_entity_poly.pdbx_seq_one_letter_code
_entity_poly.pdbx_strand_id
1 'polypeptide(L)'
;MVAMAKREQDLEEIRAMTTEQMEEEVVDLKGELFLLRLKRSARQEFKNNEFSRMHKRIAPMLTVKREREIEQGINKRLSRKLDRKWKQSIVVRPPPSLRGNKEE
;
A
#
# COMPACT_ATOMS: atom_id res chain seq x y z
N MET A 1 -4.54 -14.35 -21.08
CA MET A 1 -3.94 -15.13 -19.97
C MET A 1 -2.94 -14.33 -19.11
N VAL A 2 -2.23 -13.32 -19.62
CA VAL A 2 -1.16 -12.62 -18.87
C VAL A 2 -1.63 -11.86 -17.61
N ALA A 3 -2.81 -11.23 -17.63
CA ALA A 3 -3.26 -10.38 -16.52
C ALA A 3 -3.62 -11.16 -15.23
N MET A 4 -4.07 -12.42 -15.35
CA MET A 4 -4.40 -13.25 -14.18
C MET A 4 -3.14 -13.81 -13.53
N ALA A 5 -2.17 -14.27 -14.34
CA ALA A 5 -0.88 -14.76 -13.84
C ALA A 5 -0.16 -13.71 -12.97
N LYS A 6 -0.13 -12.44 -13.43
CA LYS A 6 0.46 -11.35 -12.64
C LYS A 6 -0.26 -11.12 -11.31
N ARG A 7 -1.59 -11.24 -11.30
CA ARG A 7 -2.40 -11.06 -10.08
C ARG A 7 -2.16 -12.18 -9.06
N GLU A 8 -2.00 -13.41 -9.54
CA GLU A 8 -1.68 -14.57 -8.70
C GLU A 8 -0.29 -14.41 -8.08
N GLN A 9 0.71 -14.07 -8.89
CA GLN A 9 2.06 -13.74 -8.43
C GLN A 9 2.06 -12.61 -7.40
N ASP A 10 1.36 -11.50 -7.69
CA ASP A 10 1.22 -10.37 -6.77
C ASP A 10 0.62 -10.82 -5.42
N LEU A 11 -0.33 -11.75 -5.43
CA LEU A 11 -0.98 -12.25 -4.21
C LEU A 11 -0.08 -13.21 -3.43
N GLU A 12 0.68 -14.07 -4.10
CA GLU A 12 1.68 -14.95 -3.48
C GLU A 12 2.79 -14.15 -2.79
N GLU A 13 3.31 -13.12 -3.46
CA GLU A 13 4.27 -12.17 -2.87
C GLU A 13 3.71 -11.52 -1.60
N ILE A 14 2.46 -11.05 -1.65
CA ILE A 14 1.81 -10.39 -0.50
C ILE A 14 1.62 -11.36 0.67
N ARG A 15 1.26 -12.62 0.40
CA ARG A 15 1.12 -13.64 1.44
C ARG A 15 2.44 -14.03 2.07
N ALA A 16 3.56 -13.96 1.33
CA ALA A 16 4.90 -14.21 1.84
C ALA A 16 5.43 -13.08 2.75
N MET A 17 4.98 -11.84 2.56
CA MET A 17 5.41 -10.70 3.37
C MET A 17 4.91 -10.76 4.83
N THR A 18 5.69 -10.21 5.77
CA THR A 18 5.25 -10.05 7.16
C THR A 18 4.19 -8.95 7.29
N THR A 19 3.47 -8.90 8.41
CA THR A 19 2.46 -7.85 8.65
C THR A 19 3.08 -6.45 8.68
N GLU A 20 4.28 -6.32 9.23
CA GLU A 20 5.01 -5.04 9.32
C GLU A 20 5.44 -4.56 7.93
N GLN A 21 5.99 -5.46 7.10
CA GLN A 21 6.36 -5.15 5.71
C GLN A 21 5.14 -4.72 4.89
N MET A 22 3.99 -5.40 5.03
CA MET A 22 2.76 -4.99 4.36
C MET A 22 2.30 -3.59 4.79
N GLU A 23 2.40 -3.25 6.08
CA GLU A 23 2.03 -1.93 6.58
C GLU A 23 2.96 -0.83 6.07
N GLU A 24 4.26 -1.09 6.05
CA GLU A 24 5.28 -0.18 5.51
C GLU A 24 5.05 0.08 4.02
N GLU A 25 4.84 -0.97 3.23
CA GLU A 25 4.56 -0.87 1.80
C GLU A 25 3.26 -0.10 1.52
N VAL A 26 2.22 -0.29 2.35
CA VAL A 26 0.97 0.49 2.24
C VAL A 26 1.21 1.99 2.49
N VAL A 27 2.07 2.35 3.45
CA VAL A 27 2.42 3.75 3.72
C VAL A 27 3.19 4.35 2.56
N ASP A 28 4.16 3.61 2.01
CA ASP A 28 4.99 4.06 0.91
C ASP A 28 4.17 4.24 -0.38
N LEU A 29 3.31 3.27 -0.74
CA LEU A 29 2.40 3.38 -1.88
C LEU A 29 1.41 4.55 -1.75
N LYS A 30 0.95 4.87 -0.53
CA LYS A 30 0.11 6.05 -0.29
C LYS A 30 0.88 7.36 -0.48
N GLY A 31 2.16 7.41 -0.11
CA GLY A 31 3.05 8.53 -0.37
C GLY A 31 3.28 8.74 -1.88
N GLU A 32 3.51 7.66 -2.62
CA GLU A 32 3.65 7.70 -4.08
C GLU A 32 2.36 8.17 -4.77
N LEU A 33 1.18 7.74 -4.28
CA LEU A 33 -0.11 8.25 -4.76
C LEU A 33 -0.27 9.75 -4.53
N PHE A 34 0.34 10.30 -3.47
CA PHE A 34 0.36 11.74 -3.24
C PHE A 34 1.23 12.45 -4.28
N LEU A 35 2.42 11.93 -4.62
CA LEU A 35 3.24 12.47 -5.69
C LEU A 35 2.55 12.45 -7.06
N LEU A 36 1.88 11.35 -7.41
CA LEU A 36 1.14 11.28 -8.67
C LEU A 36 0.04 12.33 -8.74
N ARG A 37 -0.63 12.64 -7.62
CA ARG A 37 -1.60 13.74 -7.55
C ARG A 37 -0.94 15.11 -7.76
N LEU A 38 0.27 15.33 -7.23
CA LEU A 38 1.04 16.54 -7.47
C LEU A 38 1.45 16.68 -8.94
N LYS A 39 2.00 15.61 -9.56
CA LYS A 39 2.36 15.59 -11.00
C LYS A 39 1.16 15.95 -11.88
N ARG A 40 -0.01 15.34 -11.59
CA ARG A 40 -1.27 15.63 -12.28
C ARG A 40 -1.69 17.10 -12.15
N SER A 41 -1.56 17.68 -10.95
CA SER A 41 -1.88 19.09 -10.72
C SER A 41 -0.92 20.04 -11.45
N ALA A 42 0.37 19.70 -11.47
CA ALA A 42 1.43 20.46 -12.14
C ALA A 42 1.41 20.30 -13.67
N ARG A 43 0.48 19.50 -14.23
CA ARG A 43 0.41 19.13 -15.65
C ARG A 43 1.71 18.52 -16.18
N GLN A 44 2.47 17.87 -15.30
CA GLN A 44 3.63 17.07 -15.69
C GLN A 44 3.17 15.77 -16.36
N GLU A 45 4.07 15.09 -17.05
CA GLU A 45 3.78 13.76 -17.60
C GLU A 45 3.62 12.72 -16.48
N PHE A 46 2.51 11.98 -16.51
CA PHE A 46 2.23 10.86 -15.63
C PHE A 46 1.38 9.81 -16.35
N LYS A 47 1.41 8.55 -15.88
CA LYS A 47 0.60 7.48 -16.47
C LYS A 47 -0.71 7.31 -15.69
N ASN A 48 -1.85 7.51 -16.35
CA ASN A 48 -3.18 7.33 -15.73
C ASN A 48 -3.37 5.94 -15.08
N ASN A 49 -2.79 4.89 -15.66
CA ASN A 49 -2.89 3.54 -15.13
C ASN A 49 -2.13 3.34 -13.80
N GLU A 50 -1.20 4.22 -13.43
CA GLU A 50 -0.46 4.11 -12.16
C GLU A 50 -1.38 4.30 -10.96
N PHE A 51 -2.34 5.22 -11.02
CA PHE A 51 -3.35 5.38 -9.97
C PHE A 51 -4.08 4.05 -9.70
N SER A 52 -4.60 3.42 -10.76
CA SER A 52 -5.32 2.16 -10.67
C SER A 52 -4.43 1.01 -10.19
N ARG A 53 -3.22 0.90 -10.75
CA ARG A 53 -2.23 -0.12 -10.36
C ARG A 53 -1.90 -0.04 -8.87
N MET A 54 -1.64 1.15 -8.35
CA MET A 54 -1.27 1.36 -6.95
C MET A 54 -2.44 1.10 -6.00
N HIS A 55 -3.63 1.58 -6.32
CA HIS A 55 -4.83 1.25 -5.55
C HIS A 55 -5.09 -0.26 -5.50
N LYS A 56 -4.92 -0.95 -6.64
CA LYS A 56 -5.06 -2.40 -6.74
C LYS A 56 -3.95 -3.19 -6.04
N ARG A 57 -2.77 -2.61 -5.82
CA ARG A 57 -1.69 -3.23 -5.02
C ARG A 57 -1.94 -3.07 -3.51
N ILE A 58 -2.46 -1.92 -3.06
CA ILE A 58 -2.80 -1.67 -1.64
C ILE A 58 -3.94 -2.59 -1.16
N ALA A 59 -4.96 -2.82 -1.98
CA ALA A 59 -6.17 -3.52 -1.54
C ALA A 59 -5.91 -4.98 -1.07
N PRO A 60 -5.19 -5.84 -1.82
CA PRO A 60 -4.86 -7.19 -1.38
C PRO A 60 -4.02 -7.23 -0.10
N MET A 61 -3.09 -6.29 0.11
CA MET A 61 -2.32 -6.20 1.37
C MET A 61 -3.23 -5.99 2.57
N LEU A 62 -4.21 -5.09 2.46
CA LEU A 62 -5.20 -4.84 3.51
C LEU A 62 -6.15 -6.04 3.70
N THR A 63 -6.48 -6.75 2.62
CA THR A 63 -7.27 -7.99 2.68
C THR A 63 -6.52 -9.09 3.41
N VAL A 64 -5.27 -9.38 3.04
CA VAL A 64 -4.43 -10.39 3.69
C VAL A 64 -4.18 -10.05 5.15
N LYS A 65 -3.95 -8.78 5.48
CA LYS A 65 -3.90 -8.32 6.88
C LYS A 65 -5.19 -8.66 7.63
N ARG A 66 -6.35 -8.42 7.01
CA ARG A 66 -7.65 -8.73 7.63
C ARG A 66 -7.90 -10.23 7.78
N GLU A 67 -7.46 -11.05 6.82
CA GLU A 67 -7.51 -12.52 6.92
C GLU A 67 -6.70 -13.00 8.13
N ARG A 68 -5.48 -12.50 8.31
CA ARG A 68 -4.63 -12.80 9.48
C ARG A 68 -5.28 -12.37 10.81
N GLU A 69 -5.91 -11.19 10.85
CA GLU A 69 -6.66 -10.76 12.05
C GLU A 69 -7.83 -11.70 12.38
N ILE A 70 -8.51 -12.24 11.37
CA ILE A 70 -9.61 -13.19 11.55
C ILE A 70 -9.07 -14.52 12.10
N GLU A 71 -7.96 -15.00 11.57
CA GLU A 71 -7.26 -16.21 12.06
C GLU A 71 -6.84 -16.07 13.54
N GLN A 72 -6.42 -14.88 13.95
CA GLN A 72 -6.12 -14.55 15.35
C GLN A 72 -7.37 -14.38 16.25
N GLY A 73 -8.58 -14.46 15.69
CA GLY A 73 -9.83 -14.29 16.45
C GLY A 73 -10.22 -12.83 16.74
N ILE A 74 -9.66 -11.85 16.03
CA ILE A 74 -9.94 -10.42 16.25
C ILE A 74 -11.30 -10.04 15.67
N ASN A 75 -12.24 -9.69 16.56
CA ASN A 75 -13.56 -9.21 16.16
C ASN A 75 -13.51 -7.87 15.39
N LYS A 76 -14.59 -7.57 14.66
CA LYS A 76 -14.68 -6.36 13.81
C LYS A 76 -14.56 -5.05 14.59
N ARG A 77 -14.89 -5.03 15.89
CA ARG A 77 -14.84 -3.82 16.73
C ARG A 77 -13.42 -3.53 17.17
N LEU A 78 -12.70 -4.57 17.61
CA LEU A 78 -11.30 -4.52 18.00
C LEU A 78 -10.41 -4.18 16.81
N SER A 79 -10.64 -4.81 15.65
CA SER A 79 -9.94 -4.49 14.39
C SER A 79 -10.00 -2.99 14.05
N ARG A 80 -11.18 -2.35 14.14
CA ARG A 80 -11.31 -0.90 13.92
C ARG A 80 -10.58 -0.05 14.96
N LYS A 81 -10.54 -0.48 16.22
CA LYS A 81 -9.78 0.22 17.27
C LYS A 81 -8.28 0.16 16.98
N LEU A 82 -7.79 -1.02 16.58
CA LEU A 82 -6.40 -1.23 16.19
C LEU A 82 -6.04 -0.43 14.93
N ASP A 83 -6.89 -0.45 13.89
CA ASP A 83 -6.70 0.34 12.67
C ASP A 83 -6.66 1.84 12.96
N ARG A 84 -7.52 2.35 13.85
CA ARG A 84 -7.47 3.75 14.30
C ARG A 84 -6.16 4.06 15.03
N LYS A 85 -5.73 3.19 15.94
CA LYS A 85 -4.46 3.35 16.68
C LYS A 85 -3.27 3.36 15.71
N TRP A 86 -3.25 2.44 14.76
CA TRP A 86 -2.23 2.36 13.71
C TRP A 86 -2.20 3.63 12.87
N LYS A 87 -3.35 4.10 12.38
CA LYS A 87 -3.43 5.35 11.61
C LYS A 87 -2.93 6.57 12.38
N GLN A 88 -3.15 6.61 13.70
CA GLN A 88 -2.64 7.66 14.58
C GLN A 88 -1.12 7.57 14.78
N SER A 89 -0.53 6.37 14.74
CA SER A 89 0.91 6.17 14.88
C SER A 89 1.71 6.36 13.59
N ILE A 90 1.06 6.54 12.43
CA ILE A 90 1.77 6.74 11.16
C ILE A 90 2.53 8.08 11.18
N VAL A 91 3.85 8.01 11.05
CA VAL A 91 4.71 9.16 10.81
C VAL A 91 4.83 9.39 9.31
N VAL A 92 4.53 10.60 8.85
CA VAL A 92 4.65 10.94 7.42
C VAL A 92 6.13 11.04 7.05
N ARG A 93 6.55 10.26 6.05
CA ARG A 93 7.91 10.22 5.51
C ARG A 93 7.89 10.47 4.00
N PRO A 94 9.00 10.96 3.41
CA PRO A 94 9.10 11.08 1.95
C PRO A 94 8.95 9.70 1.28
N PRO A 95 8.15 9.60 0.21
CA PRO A 95 8.00 8.35 -0.54
C PRO A 95 9.33 7.91 -1.15
N PRO A 96 9.54 6.60 -1.35
CA PRO A 96 10.79 6.03 -1.86
C PRO A 96 11.34 6.73 -3.11
N SER A 97 10.48 7.11 -4.06
CA SER A 97 10.89 7.80 -5.29
C SER A 97 11.57 9.16 -5.05
N LEU A 98 11.37 9.81 -3.89
CA LEU A 98 12.10 11.02 -3.51
C LEU A 98 13.36 10.74 -2.68
N ARG A 99 13.47 9.57 -2.06
CA ARG A 99 14.65 9.24 -1.23
C ARG A 99 15.89 9.04 -2.11
N GLY A 100 15.71 8.41 -3.28
CA GLY A 100 16.80 8.16 -4.23
C GLY A 100 17.36 9.39 -4.93
N ASN A 101 16.62 10.51 -4.98
CA ASN A 101 17.02 11.70 -5.75
C ASN A 101 17.75 12.76 -4.90
N LYS A 102 18.35 12.38 -3.77
CA LYS A 102 19.01 13.32 -2.83
C LYS A 102 20.52 13.11 -2.69
N GLU A 103 21.12 12.24 -3.51
CA GLU A 103 22.57 11.96 -3.49
C GLU A 103 23.34 12.57 -4.69
N GLU A 104 22.75 13.52 -5.41
CA GLU A 104 23.43 14.39 -6.40
C GLU A 104 23.12 15.87 -6.12
#